data_AF-A0A9P6MA52-F1
#
_entry.id   AF-A0A9P6MA52-F1
#
_cell.length_a   1.000
_cell.length_b   1.000
_cell.length_c   1.000
_cell.angle_alpha   90.00
_cell.angle_beta   90.00
_cell.angle_gamma   90.00
#
_symmetry.space_group_name_H-M   'P 1'
#
loop_
_entity.id
_entity.type
_entity.pdbx_description
1 polymer ?
#
loop_
_entity_poly.entity_id
_entity_poly.type
_entity_poly.pdbx_seq_one_letter_code
_entity_poly.pdbx_strand_id
1 'polypeptide(L)'
;MASLQGRRPVRGKIRPPQKKSLSESQFDSNWATLSNAIVTIHEQKANTLSYEEVYRCGYNLVVHKCGEQLYNGVKNLIEQYLESEAQVKIVPVLCIADTSPSEGVQVLKAIQKLWKHH
;
A
#
# COMPACT_ATOMS: atom_id res chain seq x y z
N MET A 1 -9.49 22.83 -69.65
CA MET A 1 -9.30 21.66 -68.78
C MET A 1 -8.36 22.04 -67.64
N ALA A 2 -8.89 22.32 -66.45
CA ALA A 2 -8.08 22.74 -65.29
C ALA A 2 -7.78 21.53 -64.40
N SER A 3 -6.49 21.21 -64.25
CA SER A 3 -5.98 20.08 -63.48
C SER A 3 -6.14 20.29 -61.98
N LEU A 4 -6.89 19.40 -61.31
CA LEU A 4 -6.95 19.27 -59.86
C LEU A 4 -5.68 18.60 -59.33
N GLN A 5 -4.69 19.37 -58.90
CA GLN A 5 -3.57 18.83 -58.11
C GLN A 5 -4.00 18.68 -56.65
N GLY A 6 -4.38 17.46 -56.28
CA GLY A 6 -4.57 17.07 -54.87
C GLY A 6 -3.25 17.18 -54.10
N ARG A 7 -3.18 18.12 -53.16
CA ARG A 7 -2.09 18.17 -52.16
C ARG A 7 -2.18 16.93 -51.27
N ARG A 8 -1.16 16.07 -51.33
CA ARG A 8 -1.02 14.94 -50.39
C ARG A 8 -0.85 15.48 -48.96
N PRO A 9 -1.56 14.94 -47.95
CA PRO A 9 -1.38 15.38 -46.58
C PRO A 9 0.04 15.02 -46.10
N VAL A 10 0.76 16.01 -45.61
CA VAL A 10 2.10 15.84 -45.02
C VAL A 10 1.95 14.97 -43.78
N ARG A 11 2.62 13.81 -43.78
CA ARG A 11 2.70 12.89 -42.63
C ARG A 11 3.12 13.70 -41.40
N GLY A 12 2.22 13.90 -40.45
CA GLY A 12 2.50 14.67 -39.24
C GLY A 12 3.70 14.07 -38.50
N LYS A 13 4.73 14.88 -38.25
CA LYS A 13 5.90 14.47 -37.45
C LYS A 13 5.41 14.13 -36.04
N ILE A 14 5.37 12.84 -35.71
CA ILE A 14 5.01 12.38 -34.36
C ILE A 14 6.10 12.89 -33.41
N ARG A 15 5.70 13.69 -32.43
CA ARG A 15 6.62 14.19 -31.40
C ARG A 15 7.05 13.02 -30.51
N PRO A 16 8.31 12.99 -30.04
CA PRO A 16 8.75 11.99 -29.07
C PRO A 16 7.84 12.04 -27.84
N PRO A 17 7.41 10.89 -27.30
CA PRO A 17 6.66 10.86 -26.06
C PRO A 17 7.50 11.51 -24.95
N GLN A 18 6.96 12.55 -24.31
CA GLN A 18 7.61 13.15 -23.16
C GLN A 18 7.56 12.16 -22.00
N LYS A 19 8.71 11.85 -21.41
CA LYS A 19 8.80 11.06 -20.19
C LYS A 19 8.18 11.88 -19.06
N LYS A 20 6.93 11.59 -18.70
CA LYS A 20 6.31 12.12 -17.48
C LYS A 20 6.95 11.38 -16.30
N SER A 21 7.86 12.03 -15.58
CA SER A 21 8.17 11.57 -14.22
C SER A 21 6.93 11.79 -13.37
N LEU A 22 6.67 10.91 -12.40
CA LEU A 22 5.63 11.16 -11.41
C LEU A 22 6.02 12.44 -10.66
N SER A 23 5.08 13.36 -10.47
CA SER A 23 5.33 14.48 -9.56
C SER A 23 5.30 13.98 -8.12
N GLU A 24 5.98 14.69 -7.22
CA GLU A 24 5.93 14.42 -5.78
C GLU A 24 4.49 14.41 -5.25
N SER A 25 3.66 15.35 -5.74
CA SER A 25 2.22 15.38 -5.42
C SER A 25 1.43 14.14 -5.87
N GLN A 26 1.83 13.49 -6.96
CA GLN A 26 1.22 12.24 -7.42
C GLN A 26 1.69 11.05 -6.58
N PHE A 27 2.92 11.10 -6.07
CA PHE A 27 3.41 10.09 -5.13
C PHE A 27 2.57 10.14 -3.86
N ASP A 28 2.44 11.32 -3.24
CA ASP A 28 1.70 11.49 -1.99
C ASP A 28 0.24 11.04 -2.12
N SER A 29 -0.39 11.35 -3.25
CA SER A 29 -1.77 10.93 -3.51
C SER A 29 -1.91 9.42 -3.65
N ASN A 30 -1.04 8.76 -4.44
CA ASN A 30 -1.08 7.31 -4.59
C ASN A 30 -0.71 6.59 -3.29
N TRP A 31 0.26 7.14 -2.55
CA TRP A 31 0.70 6.63 -1.27
C TRP A 31 -0.42 6.74 -0.22
N ALA A 32 -1.12 7.87 -0.14
CA ALA A 32 -2.23 8.03 0.80
C ALA A 32 -3.35 7.01 0.58
N THR A 33 -3.72 6.75 -0.68
CA THR A 33 -4.71 5.71 -1.00
C THR A 33 -4.21 4.32 -0.58
N LEU A 34 -2.94 4.02 -0.87
CA LEU A 34 -2.34 2.72 -0.59
C LEU A 34 -2.13 2.49 0.92
N SER A 35 -1.67 3.49 1.66
CA SER A 35 -1.50 3.42 3.12
C SER A 35 -2.83 3.24 3.83
N ASN A 36 -3.87 3.97 3.39
CA ASN A 36 -5.22 3.81 3.93
C ASN A 36 -5.79 2.41 3.64
N ALA A 37 -5.52 1.86 2.47
CA ALA A 37 -5.91 0.50 2.12
C ALA A 37 -5.24 -0.54 3.05
N ILE A 38 -3.94 -0.40 3.33
CA ILE A 38 -3.23 -1.31 4.25
C ILE A 38 -3.83 -1.25 5.66
N VAL A 39 -4.08 -0.05 6.19
CA VAL A 39 -4.74 0.11 7.50
C VAL A 39 -6.13 -0.52 7.51
N THR A 40 -6.92 -0.30 6.46
CA THR A 40 -8.28 -0.84 6.33
C THR A 40 -8.29 -2.38 6.27
N ILE A 41 -7.28 -2.99 5.64
CA ILE A 41 -7.09 -4.45 5.64
C ILE A 41 -6.81 -4.95 7.06
N HIS A 42 -5.92 -4.28 7.80
CA HIS A 42 -5.61 -4.60 9.19
C HIS A 42 -6.81 -4.41 10.15
N GLU A 43 -7.72 -3.48 9.84
CA GLU A 43 -9.00 -3.31 10.54
C GLU A 43 -10.08 -4.35 10.17
N GLN A 44 -9.75 -5.33 9.32
CA GLN A 44 -10.68 -6.35 8.81
C GLN A 44 -11.85 -5.78 7.99
N LYS A 45 -11.66 -4.61 7.37
CA LYS A 45 -12.64 -3.94 6.50
C LYS A 45 -12.25 -4.00 5.02
N ALA A 46 -11.46 -5.00 4.62
CA ALA A 46 -10.92 -5.12 3.27
C ALA A 46 -11.99 -5.20 2.16
N ASN A 47 -13.21 -5.59 2.50
CA ASN A 47 -14.35 -5.65 1.57
C ASN A 47 -14.81 -4.28 1.06
N THR A 48 -14.43 -3.17 1.71
CA THR A 48 -14.76 -1.81 1.25
C THR A 48 -13.77 -1.28 0.21
N LEU A 49 -12.67 -1.99 -0.03
CA LEU A 49 -11.60 -1.57 -0.93
C LEU A 49 -11.80 -2.10 -2.34
N SER A 50 -11.48 -1.28 -3.33
CA SER A 50 -11.37 -1.71 -4.72
C SER A 50 -9.99 -2.30 -4.98
N TYR A 51 -9.92 -3.60 -5.29
CA TYR A 51 -8.67 -4.27 -5.64
C TYR A 51 -7.93 -3.54 -6.77
N GLU A 52 -8.65 -3.20 -7.84
CA GLU A 52 -8.07 -2.56 -9.02
C GLU A 52 -7.49 -1.18 -8.70
N GLU A 53 -8.15 -0.42 -7.82
CA GLU A 53 -7.67 0.91 -7.42
C GLU A 53 -6.35 0.82 -6.66
N VAL A 54 -6.29 -0.05 -5.63
CA VAL A 54 -5.09 -0.26 -4.82
C VAL A 54 -3.94 -0.79 -5.68
N TYR A 55 -4.24 -1.74 -6.58
CA TYR A 55 -3.25 -2.29 -7.50
C TYR A 55 -2.67 -1.22 -8.43
N ARG A 56 -3.51 -0.35 -9.01
CA ARG A 56 -3.05 0.72 -9.89
C ARG A 56 -2.19 1.75 -9.16
N CYS A 57 -2.54 2.10 -7.92
CA CYS A 57 -1.70 2.97 -7.09
C CYS A 57 -0.31 2.36 -6.88
N GLY A 58 -0.23 1.09 -6.45
CA GLY A 58 1.05 0.40 -6.27
C GLY A 58 1.87 0.27 -7.55
N TYR A 59 1.22 -0.13 -8.65
CA TYR A 59 1.86 -0.25 -9.96
C TYR A 59 2.46 1.09 -10.44
N ASN A 60 1.70 2.18 -10.33
CA ASN A 60 2.18 3.50 -10.72
C ASN A 60 3.42 3.91 -9.92
N LEU A 61 3.44 3.67 -8.60
CA LEU A 61 4.61 3.97 -7.77
C LEU A 61 5.86 3.20 -8.20
N VAL A 62 5.71 1.90 -8.54
CA VAL A 62 6.84 1.06 -8.98
C VAL A 62 7.35 1.46 -10.36
N VAL A 63 6.47 1.67 -11.34
CA VAL A 63 6.84 2.05 -12.70
C VAL A 63 7.62 3.37 -12.73
N HIS A 64 7.26 4.29 -11.83
CA HIS A 64 7.92 5.59 -11.72
C HIS A 64 9.14 5.60 -10.79
N LYS A 65 9.66 4.41 -10.42
CA LYS A 65 10.89 4.22 -9.64
C LYS A 65 10.81 4.70 -8.18
N CYS A 66 9.63 4.76 -7.59
CA CYS A 66 9.44 5.11 -6.17
C CYS A 66 9.45 3.87 -5.25
N GLY A 67 10.08 2.77 -5.67
CA GLY A 67 10.03 1.49 -4.97
C GLY A 67 10.68 1.49 -3.58
N GLU A 68 11.79 2.21 -3.41
CA GLU A 68 12.47 2.32 -2.11
C GLU A 68 11.62 3.09 -1.09
N GLN A 69 11.07 4.24 -1.49
CA GLN A 69 10.16 5.03 -0.65
C GLN A 69 8.90 4.23 -0.29
N LEU A 70 8.34 3.50 -1.26
CA LEU A 70 7.20 2.62 -1.04
C LEU A 70 7.53 1.52 -0.03
N TYR A 71 8.65 0.81 -0.20
CA TYR A 71 9.06 -0.26 0.71
C TYR A 71 9.25 0.26 2.14
N ASN A 72 9.97 1.37 2.30
CA ASN A 72 10.21 1.97 3.62
C ASN A 72 8.90 2.46 4.26
N GLY A 73 8.01 3.07 3.47
CA GLY A 73 6.68 3.49 3.94
C GLY A 73 5.84 2.30 4.44
N VAL A 74 5.76 1.22 3.65
CA VAL A 74 5.01 0.02 4.03
C VAL A 74 5.61 -0.65 5.26
N LYS A 75 6.94 -0.79 5.30
CA LYS A 75 7.65 -1.34 6.46
C LYS A 75 7.31 -0.57 7.73
N ASN A 76 7.46 0.75 7.73
CA ASN A 76 7.19 1.59 8.90
C ASN A 76 5.71 1.48 9.33
N LEU A 77 4.79 1.41 8.39
CA LEU A 77 3.35 1.29 8.67
C LEU A 77 3.03 -0.05 9.34
N ILE A 78 3.59 -1.15 8.83
CA ILE A 78 3.42 -2.49 9.43
C ILE A 78 4.07 -2.54 10.81
N GLU A 79 5.27 -1.98 10.99
CA GLU A 79 5.95 -1.91 12.28
C GLU A 79 5.09 -1.17 13.32
N GLN A 80 4.57 0.01 12.98
CA GLN A 80 3.69 0.79 13.86
C GLN A 80 2.41 0.03 14.21
N TYR A 81 1.80 -0.64 13.23
CA TYR A 81 0.60 -1.43 13.45
C TYR A 81 0.87 -2.59 14.43
N LEU A 82 1.90 -3.39 14.18
CA LEU A 82 2.26 -4.53 15.01
C LEU A 82 2.64 -4.11 16.43
N GLU A 83 3.38 -2.99 16.58
CA GLU A 83 3.72 -2.44 17.88
C GLU A 83 2.47 -2.03 18.66
N SER A 84 1.54 -1.32 18.02
CA SER A 84 0.29 -0.91 18.66
C SER A 84 -0.57 -2.11 19.08
N GLU A 85 -0.66 -3.12 18.23
CA GLU A 85 -1.42 -4.34 18.50
C GLU A 85 -0.79 -5.17 19.63
N ALA A 86 0.54 -5.29 19.66
CA ALA A 86 1.25 -5.96 20.73
C ALA A 86 1.10 -5.23 22.07
N GLN A 87 1.18 -3.90 22.08
CA GLN A 87 0.97 -3.10 23.28
C GLN A 87 -0.44 -3.24 23.85
N VAL A 88 -1.46 -3.33 22.99
CA VAL A 88 -2.86 -3.46 23.43
C VAL A 88 -3.20 -4.89 23.86
N LYS A 89 -2.71 -5.92 23.14
CA LYS A 89 -3.17 -7.31 23.32
C LYS A 89 -2.21 -8.21 24.08
N ILE A 90 -0.90 -7.97 23.99
CA ILE A 90 0.12 -8.84 24.58
C ILE A 90 0.62 -8.28 25.91
N VAL A 91 1.03 -7.01 25.95
CA VAL A 91 1.63 -6.39 27.15
C VAL A 91 0.78 -6.54 28.41
N PRO A 92 -0.55 -6.31 28.39
CA PRO A 92 -1.37 -6.48 29.59
C PRO A 92 -1.38 -7.92 30.12
N VAL A 93 -1.38 -8.90 29.22
CA VAL A 93 -1.37 -10.33 29.60
C VAL A 93 -0.02 -10.74 30.18
N LEU A 94 1.07 -10.13 29.71
CA LEU A 94 2.41 -10.35 30.26
C LEU A 94 2.58 -9.72 31.64
N CYS A 95 2.02 -8.52 31.87
CA CYS A 95 2.17 -7.80 33.15
C CYS A 95 1.40 -8.44 34.32
N ILE A 96 0.44 -9.33 34.05
CA ILE A 96 -0.39 -10.00 35.08
C ILE A 96 0.16 -11.41 35.40
N ALA A 97 1.25 -11.85 34.77
CA ALA A 97 1.75 -13.21 34.90
C ALA A 97 2.40 -13.48 36.29
N ASP A 98 1.58 -13.76 37.28
CA ASP A 98 1.95 -14.20 38.62
C ASP A 98 2.33 -15.69 38.60
N THR A 99 3.30 -16.11 37.79
CA THR A 99 3.87 -17.48 37.72
C THR A 99 2.84 -18.64 37.72
N SER A 100 1.57 -18.37 37.39
CA SER A 100 0.52 -19.38 37.39
C SER A 100 0.51 -20.10 36.05
N PRO A 101 0.50 -21.44 36.02
CA PRO A 101 0.45 -22.21 34.76
C PRO A 101 -0.74 -21.84 33.86
N SER A 102 -1.85 -21.36 34.44
CA SER A 102 -3.03 -20.94 33.67
C SER A 102 -2.83 -19.67 32.86
N GLU A 103 -1.99 -18.74 33.34
CA GLU A 103 -1.73 -17.46 32.67
C GLU A 103 -0.79 -17.63 31.48
N GLY A 104 0.22 -18.50 31.60
CA GLY A 104 1.09 -18.84 30.48
C GLY A 104 0.32 -19.39 29.27
N VAL A 105 -0.73 -20.19 29.51
CA VAL A 105 -1.62 -20.67 28.45
C VAL A 105 -2.42 -19.54 27.80
N GLN A 106 -2.82 -18.51 28.56
CA GLN A 106 -3.52 -17.35 28.00
C GLN A 106 -2.61 -16.49 27.11
N VAL A 107 -1.35 -16.29 27.51
CA VAL A 107 -0.33 -15.61 26.69
C VAL A 107 -0.16 -16.32 25.35
N LEU A 108 0.04 -17.65 25.38
CA LEU A 108 0.22 -18.43 24.15
C LEU A 108 -1.01 -18.38 23.24
N LYS A 109 -2.22 -18.42 23.81
CA LYS A 109 -3.46 -18.26 23.05
C LYS A 109 -3.57 -16.86 22.44
N ALA A 110 -3.17 -15.82 23.15
CA ALA A 110 -3.17 -14.45 22.65
C ALA A 110 -2.20 -14.27 21.48
N ILE A 111 -0.97 -14.78 21.61
CA ILE A 111 0.04 -14.77 20.53
C ILE A 111 -0.45 -15.57 19.33
N GLN A 112 -1.01 -16.77 19.55
CA GLN A 112 -1.54 -17.60 18.47
C GLN A 112 -2.69 -16.89 17.73
N LYS A 113 -3.57 -16.19 18.46
CA LYS A 113 -4.66 -15.42 17.85
C LYS A 113 -4.13 -14.25 17.03
N LEU A 114 -3.12 -13.53 17.55
CA LEU A 114 -2.50 -12.43 16.83
C LEU A 114 -1.84 -12.91 15.53
N TRP A 115 -1.07 -14.00 15.60
CA TRP A 115 -0.41 -14.60 14.45
C TRP A 115 -1.39 -15.07 13.37
N LYS A 116 -2.57 -15.58 13.74
CA LYS A 116 -3.59 -16.02 12.77
C LYS A 116 -4.28 -14.86 12.04
N HIS A 117 -4.30 -13.68 12.64
CA HIS A 117 -4.95 -12.51 12.06
C HIS A 117 -4.02 -11.62 11.25
N HIS A 118 -2.71 -11.72 11.47
CA HIS A 118 -1.68 -11.09 10.66
C HIS A 118 -1.43 -11.92 9.39
#